data_AF-A0A956I7C3-F1
#
_entry.id   AF-A0A956I7C3-F1
#
_cell.length_a   1.000
_cell.length_b   1.000
_cell.length_c   1.000
_cell.angle_alpha   90.00
_cell.angle_beta   90.00
_cell.angle_gamma   90.00
#
_symmetry.space_group_name_H-M   'P 1'
#
loop_
_entity.id
_entity.type
_entity.pdbx_description
1 polymer ?
#
loop_
_entity_poly.entity_id
_entity_poly.type
_entity_poly.pdbx_seq_one_letter_code
_entity_poly.pdbx_strand_id
1 'polypeptide(L)'
;MKLRVLLLLVLGACGGSGTDPSRDAGPPRDAAFDAAVDAVVDGATDGAADGATDGAVDGAVDGATDATLDGADADADVRCPNGRIDEGETCDDGNTADGDGCDATCQIEATCGDGEVEGAEGCESTPPNVDAWDGCDTRCRVEAALVMRSLTTSSSGCDLDGDGEADLALSGALGGLAASFASTLEAAVTVESLRALFVFLDLDEPTGANDPSVAVAWLHGVDADGDTSNDFSGTGAFFVTAASLDAAAARTTLASSIAGARWEGETTSELALGVLGLRLARARALGRTTSEAGALHAIEEGRLCGAVPLSQLALSTWVTDLTTDPPCDGGEPPTLRDVMLAGGVARLVVNGTPVVARFDGVAPDLDLDGDGLERFVVVDGAGCQPVVTACLDGDGTRVEGRRCFTDPRFADGYSAAFDFAAIRAQLAGVTGG
;
A
#
# COMPACT_ATOMS: atom_id res chain seq x y z
N MET A 1 -4.08 35.13 -24.95
CA MET A 1 -3.88 36.59 -25.03
C MET A 1 -3.00 37.02 -23.85
N LYS A 2 -2.05 37.94 -24.01
CA LYS A 2 -1.11 38.37 -22.93
C LYS A 2 -1.75 39.44 -22.01
N LEU A 3 -1.04 39.77 -20.91
CA LEU A 3 -1.18 40.90 -19.96
C LEU A 3 -2.12 40.67 -18.75
N ARG A 4 -1.83 41.21 -17.54
CA ARG A 4 -0.55 41.62 -16.89
C ARG A 4 -0.81 41.94 -15.40
N VAL A 5 0.09 41.49 -14.52
CA VAL A 5 0.81 42.26 -13.48
C VAL A 5 0.08 43.38 -12.71
N LEU A 6 0.15 43.30 -11.37
CA LEU A 6 0.36 44.47 -10.52
C LEU A 6 1.53 44.20 -9.55
N LEU A 7 2.42 45.19 -9.40
CA LEU A 7 3.65 45.16 -8.61
C LEU A 7 3.75 46.48 -7.82
N LEU A 8 4.01 46.42 -6.52
CA LEU A 8 4.64 47.48 -5.71
C LEU A 8 5.32 46.76 -4.51
N LEU A 9 6.65 46.81 -4.28
CA LEU A 9 7.55 47.94 -4.00
C LEU A 9 7.12 48.74 -2.75
N VAL A 10 8.00 49.12 -1.81
CA VAL A 10 9.39 48.73 -1.45
C VAL A 10 9.69 49.39 -0.09
N LEU A 11 10.68 48.91 0.69
CA LEU A 11 11.61 49.76 1.45
C LEU A 11 12.68 48.91 2.15
N GLY A 12 13.94 49.25 1.95
CA GLY A 12 15.07 48.74 2.71
C GLY A 12 15.85 49.88 3.35
N ALA A 13 16.76 49.55 4.26
CA ALA A 13 17.78 50.47 4.76
C ALA A 13 19.09 49.70 5.02
N CYS A 14 20.22 50.36 4.78
CA CYS A 14 21.56 49.82 4.91
C CYS A 14 22.40 50.79 5.78
N GLY A 15 23.37 50.28 6.53
CA GLY A 15 24.28 51.10 7.33
C GLY A 15 25.29 50.24 8.10
N GLY A 16 26.59 50.46 7.87
CA GLY A 16 27.69 49.68 8.46
C GLY A 16 28.60 50.49 9.40
N SER A 17 29.88 50.09 9.44
CA SER A 17 30.95 50.46 10.41
C SER A 17 30.81 49.79 11.79
N GLY A 18 31.84 49.27 12.46
CA GLY A 18 33.24 49.03 12.05
C GLY A 18 34.27 49.64 13.01
N THR A 19 34.82 48.85 13.95
CA THR A 19 36.11 49.06 14.65
C THR A 19 36.49 47.82 15.47
N ASP A 20 37.74 47.36 15.36
CA ASP A 20 38.48 46.62 16.40
C ASP A 20 39.38 47.61 17.15
N PRO A 21 39.60 47.47 18.47
CA PRO A 21 40.99 47.31 18.91
C PRO A 21 41.20 46.41 20.16
N SER A 22 41.89 45.28 19.96
CA SER A 22 43.16 44.86 20.63
C SER A 22 43.40 45.06 22.15
N ARG A 23 44.16 44.10 22.75
CA ARG A 23 44.86 44.07 24.07
C ARG A 23 44.07 43.45 25.24
N ASP A 24 44.69 42.75 26.21
CA ASP A 24 46.05 42.18 26.36
C ASP A 24 46.00 41.14 27.50
N ALA A 25 46.64 39.97 27.37
CA ALA A 25 47.22 39.19 28.49
C ALA A 25 47.92 37.88 28.05
N GLY A 26 49.24 37.89 28.08
CA GLY A 26 50.11 36.72 28.34
C GLY A 26 51.37 37.25 29.04
N PRO A 27 52.52 36.53 29.07
CA PRO A 27 52.79 35.09 29.15
C PRO A 27 53.53 34.82 30.52
N PRO A 28 54.61 34.00 30.74
CA PRO A 28 55.71 33.47 29.88
C PRO A 28 55.59 31.95 29.60
N ARG A 29 56.16 31.33 28.54
CA ARG A 29 57.54 31.26 27.99
C ARG A 29 58.55 30.41 28.76
N ASP A 30 58.99 29.33 28.11
CA ASP A 30 60.38 28.88 27.86
C ASP A 30 60.30 27.57 27.04
N ALA A 31 61.11 27.23 26.02
CA ALA A 31 62.06 27.96 25.16
C ALA A 31 62.18 27.13 23.82
N ALA A 32 62.91 27.45 22.75
CA ALA A 32 63.90 28.49 22.42
C ALA A 32 63.99 28.73 20.88
N PHE A 33 64.83 29.69 20.46
CA PHE A 33 65.77 29.73 19.31
C PHE A 33 65.48 28.99 17.97
N ASP A 34 65.67 29.55 16.76
CA ASP A 34 66.28 30.84 16.34
C ASP A 34 65.74 31.34 14.97
N ALA A 35 66.21 32.51 14.51
CA ALA A 35 65.84 33.24 13.28
C ALA A 35 66.30 32.53 11.96
N ALA A 36 65.97 32.95 10.73
CA ALA A 36 65.69 34.31 10.23
C ALA A 36 64.86 34.39 8.92
N VAL A 37 64.60 35.63 8.51
CA VAL A 37 63.78 36.11 7.38
C VAL A 37 64.67 36.50 6.19
N ASP A 38 64.27 36.23 4.94
CA ASP A 38 64.00 37.29 3.94
C ASP A 38 63.25 36.77 2.70
N ALA A 39 62.55 37.66 2.00
CA ALA A 39 61.85 37.41 0.75
C ALA A 39 62.25 38.44 -0.30
N VAL A 40 62.69 37.99 -1.48
CA VAL A 40 62.91 38.86 -2.64
C VAL A 40 62.25 38.24 -3.87
N VAL A 41 61.30 39.01 -4.42
CA VAL A 41 60.80 38.86 -5.79
C VAL A 41 61.74 39.65 -6.70
N ASP A 42 62.16 39.07 -7.83
CA ASP A 42 62.34 39.80 -9.11
C ASP A 42 62.82 38.87 -10.24
N GLY A 43 62.50 39.25 -11.49
CA GLY A 43 63.34 38.94 -12.66
C GLY A 43 62.93 37.75 -13.55
N ALA A 44 62.51 38.06 -14.77
CA ALA A 44 62.52 37.12 -15.90
C ALA A 44 63.85 37.25 -16.69
N THR A 45 64.04 36.40 -17.73
CA THR A 45 65.21 36.33 -18.64
C THR A 45 66.49 35.77 -17.96
N ASP A 46 67.37 34.99 -18.60
CA ASP A 46 67.54 34.44 -19.96
C ASP A 46 68.17 33.01 -19.82
N GLY A 47 68.64 32.21 -20.79
CA GLY A 47 68.83 32.37 -22.23
C GLY A 47 70.28 32.11 -22.71
N ALA A 48 70.74 30.86 -22.51
CA ALA A 48 71.84 30.16 -23.23
C ALA A 48 73.32 30.30 -22.78
N ALA A 49 74.06 29.20 -23.05
CA ALA A 49 75.50 28.92 -22.89
C ALA A 49 76.03 28.85 -21.44
N ASP A 50 76.86 27.86 -21.04
CA ASP A 50 77.71 26.87 -21.74
C ASP A 50 77.59 25.45 -21.10
N GLY A 51 78.26 24.36 -21.55
CA GLY A 51 78.97 24.15 -22.81
C GLY A 51 80.35 23.45 -22.73
N ALA A 52 80.48 22.23 -22.17
CA ALA A 52 81.34 21.12 -22.68
C ALA A 52 81.69 20.00 -21.65
N THR A 53 81.54 18.74 -22.07
CA THR A 53 82.30 17.51 -21.69
C THR A 53 82.43 17.13 -20.21
N ASP A 54 82.06 15.93 -19.76
CA ASP A 54 82.23 14.58 -20.35
C ASP A 54 80.88 13.82 -20.55
N GLY A 55 80.78 12.59 -21.07
CA GLY A 55 81.76 11.71 -21.72
C GLY A 55 81.05 10.44 -22.24
N ALA A 56 80.69 10.40 -23.54
CA ALA A 56 79.86 9.33 -24.09
C ALA A 56 80.66 8.03 -24.39
N VAL A 57 80.57 7.00 -23.52
CA VAL A 57 80.86 5.58 -23.87
C VAL A 57 80.00 4.58 -23.05
N ASP A 58 78.68 4.64 -23.18
CA ASP A 58 77.77 3.50 -23.34
C ASP A 58 76.38 4.07 -23.71
N GLY A 59 75.42 3.33 -24.25
CA GLY A 59 75.41 1.94 -24.69
C GLY A 59 74.22 1.65 -25.59
N ALA A 60 73.82 2.60 -26.45
CA ALA A 60 72.61 2.50 -27.28
C ALA A 60 72.76 1.54 -28.48
N VAL A 61 73.18 0.29 -28.22
CA VAL A 61 73.12 -0.88 -29.11
C VAL A 61 72.99 -2.14 -28.25
N ASP A 62 71.81 -2.43 -27.72
CA ASP A 62 71.23 -3.80 -27.85
C ASP A 62 69.70 -3.82 -27.60
N GLY A 63 68.96 -3.01 -28.34
CA GLY A 63 67.53 -3.27 -28.57
C GLY A 63 67.31 -4.52 -29.44
N ALA A 64 67.72 -5.72 -28.98
CA ALA A 64 67.41 -7.04 -29.59
C ALA A 64 67.83 -8.27 -28.75
N THR A 65 67.64 -8.27 -27.42
CA THR A 65 67.44 -9.52 -26.64
C THR A 65 66.25 -9.30 -25.70
N ASP A 66 65.07 -9.80 -26.08
CA ASP A 66 64.59 -11.11 -25.62
C ASP A 66 64.20 -11.03 -24.13
N ALA A 67 63.02 -10.51 -23.80
CA ALA A 67 61.73 -11.16 -24.04
C ALA A 67 61.57 -12.56 -23.40
N THR A 68 62.34 -12.88 -22.34
CA THR A 68 61.98 -13.96 -21.41
C THR A 68 62.56 -13.79 -19.98
N LEU A 69 61.65 -13.79 -18.98
CA LEU A 69 61.89 -14.04 -17.53
C LEU A 69 62.64 -12.92 -16.74
N ASP A 70 62.21 -12.45 -15.57
CA ASP A 70 61.16 -12.91 -14.65
C ASP A 70 60.45 -11.71 -13.97
N GLY A 71 59.18 -11.86 -13.58
CA GLY A 71 58.23 -10.73 -13.45
C GLY A 71 58.31 -9.89 -12.16
N ALA A 72 58.44 -8.56 -12.31
CA ALA A 72 58.36 -7.59 -11.20
C ALA A 72 57.91 -6.17 -11.63
N ASP A 73 56.96 -6.05 -12.57
CA ASP A 73 56.15 -4.84 -12.78
C ASP A 73 54.76 -5.21 -13.32
N ALA A 74 54.13 -6.13 -12.60
CA ALA A 74 52.70 -6.36 -12.65
C ALA A 74 52.19 -6.18 -11.22
N ASP A 75 52.12 -4.92 -10.78
CA ASP A 75 50.94 -4.53 -10.03
C ASP A 75 49.77 -4.76 -11.00
N ALA A 76 49.25 -5.99 -10.98
CA ALA A 76 47.84 -6.17 -11.25
C ALA A 76 47.15 -5.27 -10.21
N ASP A 77 46.46 -4.26 -10.69
CA ASP A 77 45.75 -3.33 -9.82
C ASP A 77 44.53 -4.08 -9.29
N VAL A 78 44.74 -4.95 -8.28
CA VAL A 78 43.72 -5.76 -7.57
C VAL A 78 42.89 -4.81 -6.71
N ARG A 79 42.23 -3.91 -7.42
CA ARG A 79 41.43 -2.78 -6.99
C ARG A 79 40.29 -2.70 -7.97
N CYS A 80 39.15 -3.19 -7.53
CA CYS A 80 37.90 -2.75 -8.08
C CYS A 80 37.84 -1.20 -8.21
N PRO A 81 37.39 -0.66 -9.35
CA PRO A 81 37.18 -1.33 -10.65
C PRO A 81 38.40 -1.20 -11.57
N ASN A 82 38.76 -2.28 -12.28
CA ASN A 82 39.84 -2.32 -13.27
C ASN A 82 39.42 -2.90 -14.65
N GLY A 83 38.20 -3.45 -14.76
CA GLY A 83 37.64 -4.11 -15.93
C GLY A 83 37.98 -5.61 -16.03
N ARG A 84 38.33 -6.26 -14.91
CA ARG A 84 38.64 -7.71 -14.83
C ARG A 84 38.32 -8.24 -13.45
N ILE A 85 37.64 -9.38 -13.39
CA ILE A 85 37.36 -10.08 -12.13
C ILE A 85 38.66 -10.66 -11.55
N ASP A 86 39.19 -10.06 -10.50
CA ASP A 86 40.34 -10.54 -9.72
C ASP A 86 39.93 -11.36 -8.47
N GLU A 87 40.91 -11.85 -7.69
CA GLU A 87 40.67 -12.77 -6.57
C GLU A 87 39.99 -12.09 -5.37
N GLY A 88 38.67 -12.25 -5.27
CA GLY A 88 37.82 -11.67 -4.22
C GLY A 88 36.66 -10.84 -4.76
N GLU A 89 36.65 -10.58 -6.05
CA GLU A 89 35.61 -9.85 -6.78
C GLU A 89 34.57 -10.82 -7.35
N THR A 90 33.32 -10.37 -7.49
CA THR A 90 32.23 -11.16 -8.09
C THR A 90 31.86 -10.70 -9.50
N CYS A 91 32.16 -9.44 -9.81
CA CYS A 91 32.04 -8.78 -11.10
C CYS A 91 33.17 -7.75 -11.22
N ASP A 92 33.37 -7.19 -12.42
CA ASP A 92 34.08 -5.92 -12.64
C ASP A 92 33.73 -5.42 -14.06
N ASP A 93 33.04 -4.29 -14.16
CA ASP A 93 32.68 -3.65 -15.45
C ASP A 93 33.66 -2.54 -15.90
N GLY A 94 34.66 -2.23 -15.06
CA GLY A 94 35.67 -1.21 -15.29
C GLY A 94 35.29 0.21 -14.88
N ASN A 95 34.19 0.41 -14.13
CA ASN A 95 33.79 1.72 -13.63
C ASN A 95 33.09 1.71 -12.25
N THR A 96 32.66 2.89 -11.79
CA THR A 96 31.98 3.08 -10.49
C THR A 96 30.64 3.81 -10.68
N ALA A 97 29.94 3.54 -11.78
CA ALA A 97 28.54 3.90 -11.85
C ALA A 97 27.74 2.96 -10.93
N ASP A 98 26.50 3.36 -10.62
CA ASP A 98 25.56 2.49 -9.93
C ASP A 98 24.48 2.08 -10.95
N GLY A 99 24.13 0.80 -11.02
CA GLY A 99 23.09 0.24 -11.88
C GLY A 99 23.52 -0.17 -13.29
N ASP A 100 24.80 -0.52 -13.49
CA ASP A 100 25.32 -1.15 -14.72
C ASP A 100 25.86 -2.58 -14.52
N GLY A 101 25.70 -3.13 -13.31
CA GLY A 101 25.85 -4.56 -13.01
C GLY A 101 26.98 -4.86 -12.03
N CYS A 102 27.79 -3.87 -11.66
CA CYS A 102 28.88 -4.06 -10.73
C CYS A 102 29.16 -2.83 -9.86
N ASP A 103 29.05 -2.98 -8.54
CA ASP A 103 29.20 -1.84 -7.64
C ASP A 103 30.67 -1.41 -7.52
N ALA A 104 30.90 -0.23 -6.96
CA ALA A 104 32.25 0.30 -6.72
C ALA A 104 33.11 -0.53 -5.72
N THR A 105 32.61 -1.68 -5.25
CA THR A 105 33.30 -2.69 -4.43
C THR A 105 33.31 -4.09 -5.07
N CYS A 106 32.96 -4.18 -6.35
CA CYS A 106 32.95 -5.37 -7.20
C CYS A 106 32.05 -6.49 -6.68
N GLN A 107 30.96 -6.09 -6.05
CA GLN A 107 29.80 -6.93 -5.79
C GLN A 107 28.80 -6.75 -6.94
N ILE A 108 28.24 -7.85 -7.44
CA ILE A 108 27.21 -7.81 -8.48
C ILE A 108 26.06 -6.91 -8.01
N GLU A 109 25.70 -5.95 -8.85
CA GLU A 109 24.50 -5.15 -8.63
C GLU A 109 23.29 -5.93 -9.11
N ALA A 110 22.31 -6.08 -8.23
CA ALA A 110 20.95 -6.51 -8.56
C ALA A 110 20.40 -5.67 -9.72
N THR A 111 20.36 -6.25 -10.92
CA THR A 111 19.94 -5.60 -12.17
C THR A 111 18.59 -6.16 -12.59
N CYS A 112 17.58 -5.80 -11.79
CA CYS A 112 16.24 -6.37 -11.87
C CYS A 112 15.67 -6.50 -13.29
N GLY A 113 15.32 -7.73 -13.66
CA GLY A 113 14.70 -8.05 -14.95
C GLY A 113 15.71 -8.26 -16.08
N ASP A 114 16.92 -8.77 -15.79
CA ASP A 114 17.87 -9.23 -16.80
C ASP A 114 17.76 -10.74 -17.13
N GLY A 115 17.09 -11.50 -16.26
CA GLY A 115 16.76 -12.92 -16.40
C GLY A 115 17.47 -13.87 -15.43
N GLU A 116 18.40 -13.41 -14.57
CA GLU A 116 19.08 -14.22 -13.56
C GLU A 116 18.86 -13.63 -12.15
N VAL A 117 18.57 -14.47 -11.13
CA VAL A 117 18.33 -13.96 -9.76
C VAL A 117 19.67 -13.75 -9.04
N GLU A 118 20.08 -12.51 -8.84
CA GLU A 118 21.42 -12.16 -8.37
C GLU A 118 21.43 -11.21 -7.15
N GLY A 119 22.56 -11.16 -6.45
CA GLY A 119 22.77 -10.25 -5.31
C GLY A 119 21.71 -10.31 -4.20
N ALA A 120 20.81 -9.32 -4.21
CA ALA A 120 19.75 -9.11 -3.21
C ALA A 120 18.33 -9.33 -3.75
N GLU A 121 18.19 -9.88 -4.96
CA GLU A 121 16.90 -10.07 -5.64
C GLU A 121 16.12 -11.24 -5.04
N GLY A 122 14.80 -11.06 -4.89
CA GLY A 122 13.90 -12.09 -4.41
C GLY A 122 13.27 -12.91 -5.53
N CYS A 123 13.28 -12.40 -6.76
CA CYS A 123 12.63 -12.95 -7.93
C CYS A 123 13.23 -12.33 -9.20
N GLU A 124 12.92 -12.92 -10.35
CA GLU A 124 13.14 -12.35 -11.67
C GLU A 124 11.82 -12.33 -12.45
N SER A 125 11.57 -11.25 -13.19
CA SER A 125 10.44 -11.15 -14.11
C SER A 125 10.74 -11.89 -15.42
N THR A 126 9.82 -12.76 -15.84
CA THR A 126 9.95 -13.48 -17.12
C THR A 126 8.68 -13.27 -17.97
N PRO A 127 8.75 -12.61 -19.16
CA PRO A 127 9.93 -12.06 -19.85
C PRO A 127 10.62 -10.93 -19.06
N PRO A 128 11.84 -10.50 -19.45
CA PRO A 128 12.52 -9.35 -18.83
C PRO A 128 11.73 -8.05 -19.08
N ASN A 129 10.81 -7.78 -18.17
CA ASN A 129 10.05 -6.55 -17.98
C ASN A 129 10.09 -6.21 -16.48
N VAL A 130 9.59 -5.03 -16.11
CA VAL A 130 9.39 -4.65 -14.71
C VAL A 130 7.92 -4.30 -14.50
N ASP A 131 7.05 -5.14 -15.06
CA ASP A 131 5.62 -4.92 -15.07
C ASP A 131 5.03 -5.39 -13.73
N ALA A 132 4.63 -4.46 -12.89
CA ALA A 132 3.98 -4.77 -11.63
C ALA A 132 2.78 -5.72 -11.82
N TRP A 133 2.52 -6.53 -10.78
CA TRP A 133 1.46 -7.55 -10.69
C TRP A 133 1.69 -8.83 -11.50
N ASP A 134 2.93 -9.17 -11.86
CA ASP A 134 3.30 -10.46 -12.45
C ASP A 134 3.99 -11.43 -11.48
N GLY A 135 4.25 -10.99 -10.23
CA GLY A 135 4.93 -11.77 -9.20
C GLY A 135 6.27 -11.18 -8.78
N CYS A 136 6.82 -10.20 -9.52
CA CYS A 136 8.06 -9.52 -9.19
C CYS A 136 7.92 -8.00 -9.43
N ASP A 137 8.28 -7.18 -8.43
CA ASP A 137 8.10 -5.73 -8.54
C ASP A 137 9.26 -5.04 -9.29
N THR A 138 9.12 -3.73 -9.56
CA THR A 138 10.15 -2.90 -10.23
C THR A 138 11.50 -2.78 -9.51
N ARG A 139 11.69 -3.47 -8.37
CA ARG A 139 12.92 -3.55 -7.58
C ARG A 139 13.29 -5.01 -7.25
N CYS A 140 12.73 -5.95 -8.00
CA CYS A 140 12.87 -7.40 -7.88
C CYS A 140 12.62 -7.93 -6.46
N ARG A 141 11.59 -7.38 -5.82
CA ARG A 141 10.98 -7.94 -4.61
C ARG A 141 9.82 -8.84 -5.00
N VAL A 142 9.66 -9.94 -4.26
CA VAL A 142 8.58 -10.89 -4.49
C VAL A 142 7.22 -10.24 -4.20
N GLU A 143 6.38 -10.10 -5.22
CA GLU A 143 4.99 -9.69 -5.05
C GLU A 143 4.18 -10.88 -4.50
N ALA A 144 4.17 -11.04 -3.17
CA ALA A 144 3.39 -12.10 -2.56
C ALA A 144 1.89 -11.81 -2.69
N ALA A 145 1.19 -12.61 -3.49
CA ALA A 145 -0.26 -12.54 -3.65
C ALA A 145 -0.98 -13.65 -2.88
N LEU A 146 -2.07 -13.29 -2.20
CA LEU A 146 -3.00 -14.22 -1.58
C LEU A 146 -4.40 -14.00 -2.17
N VAL A 147 -5.11 -15.07 -2.52
CA VAL A 147 -6.53 -15.03 -2.91
C VAL A 147 -7.41 -15.34 -1.70
N MET A 148 -8.48 -14.56 -1.53
CA MET A 148 -9.52 -14.81 -0.53
C MET A 148 -10.21 -16.14 -0.80
N ARG A 149 -10.08 -17.12 0.12
CA ARG A 149 -10.74 -18.44 0.04
C ARG A 149 -12.06 -18.52 0.79
N SER A 150 -12.30 -17.61 1.73
CA SER A 150 -13.54 -17.55 2.50
C SER A 150 -13.80 -16.14 3.01
N LEU A 151 -15.06 -15.75 3.05
CA LEU A 151 -15.57 -14.52 3.66
C LEU A 151 -16.91 -14.81 4.32
N THR A 152 -17.01 -14.59 5.63
CA THR A 152 -18.20 -14.88 6.43
C THR A 152 -18.50 -13.72 7.38
N THR A 153 -19.75 -13.61 7.82
CA THR A 153 -20.11 -12.66 8.89
C THR A 153 -19.39 -13.03 10.17
N SER A 154 -18.72 -12.08 10.83
CA SER A 154 -18.13 -12.36 12.15
C SER A 154 -19.20 -12.47 13.22
N SER A 155 -18.83 -13.13 14.33
CA SER A 155 -19.61 -13.17 15.57
C SER A 155 -19.12 -12.16 16.63
N SER A 156 -18.10 -11.37 16.30
CA SER A 156 -17.51 -10.34 17.16
C SER A 156 -17.02 -9.16 16.33
N GLY A 157 -17.26 -7.95 16.83
CA GLY A 157 -16.90 -6.71 16.15
C GLY A 157 -15.41 -6.37 16.15
N CYS A 158 -15.14 -5.12 15.81
CA CYS A 158 -13.94 -4.38 16.18
C CYS A 158 -14.34 -3.13 16.95
N ASP A 159 -13.48 -2.64 17.83
CA ASP A 159 -13.55 -1.30 18.43
C ASP A 159 -13.27 -0.26 17.32
N LEU A 160 -14.33 0.36 16.79
CA LEU A 160 -14.26 1.35 15.70
C LEU A 160 -14.43 2.79 16.20
N ASP A 161 -15.13 2.99 17.32
CA ASP A 161 -15.31 4.32 17.95
C ASP A 161 -14.25 4.65 19.04
N GLY A 162 -13.56 3.64 19.58
CA GLY A 162 -12.52 3.76 20.59
C GLY A 162 -12.99 3.61 22.04
N ASP A 163 -14.20 3.10 22.29
CA ASP A 163 -14.75 2.94 23.65
C ASP A 163 -14.19 1.71 24.41
N GLY A 164 -13.59 0.75 23.69
CA GLY A 164 -12.97 -0.47 24.22
C GLY A 164 -13.85 -1.73 24.18
N GLU A 165 -15.09 -1.65 23.73
CA GLU A 165 -15.95 -2.78 23.39
C GLU A 165 -15.88 -3.07 21.86
N ALA A 166 -16.71 -3.99 21.35
CA ALA A 166 -16.61 -4.45 19.95
C ALA A 166 -17.90 -4.23 19.16
N ASP A 167 -17.82 -3.41 18.11
CA ASP A 167 -18.96 -2.91 17.35
C ASP A 167 -19.42 -3.89 16.25
N LEU A 168 -20.70 -4.25 16.25
CA LEU A 168 -21.28 -5.18 15.26
C LEU A 168 -22.78 -4.93 14.95
N ALA A 169 -23.20 -3.66 14.87
CA ALA A 169 -24.61 -3.30 14.71
C ALA A 169 -25.22 -3.75 13.38
N LEU A 170 -24.45 -3.93 12.31
CA LEU A 170 -24.97 -4.43 11.03
C LEU A 170 -25.67 -5.79 11.18
N SER A 171 -25.17 -6.65 12.08
CA SER A 171 -25.78 -7.96 12.33
C SER A 171 -27.20 -7.84 12.90
N GLY A 172 -27.43 -6.88 13.79
CA GLY A 172 -28.75 -6.54 14.31
C GLY A 172 -29.63 -5.83 13.28
N ALA A 173 -29.08 -4.91 12.49
CA ALA A 173 -29.80 -4.19 11.44
C ALA A 173 -30.31 -5.13 10.32
N LEU A 174 -29.55 -6.19 10.01
CA LEU A 174 -29.99 -7.26 9.10
C LEU A 174 -31.08 -8.15 9.71
N GLY A 175 -31.16 -8.25 11.04
CA GLY A 175 -32.18 -8.98 11.78
C GLY A 175 -32.39 -10.40 11.25
N GLY A 176 -33.63 -10.72 10.89
CA GLY A 176 -34.02 -12.03 10.34
C GLY A 176 -33.39 -12.39 8.98
N LEU A 177 -32.67 -11.47 8.32
CA LEU A 177 -31.91 -11.74 7.09
C LEU A 177 -30.44 -12.09 7.33
N ALA A 178 -29.90 -11.92 8.55
CA ALA A 178 -28.48 -12.10 8.82
C ALA A 178 -27.93 -13.48 8.36
N ALA A 179 -28.69 -14.55 8.59
CA ALA A 179 -28.30 -15.90 8.15
C ALA A 179 -28.26 -16.06 6.61
N SER A 180 -29.21 -15.43 5.89
CA SER A 180 -29.25 -15.49 4.42
C SER A 180 -28.23 -14.54 3.78
N PHE A 181 -27.91 -13.44 4.45
CA PHE A 181 -26.81 -12.56 4.09
C PHE A 181 -25.47 -13.31 4.21
N ALA A 182 -25.23 -13.98 5.33
CA ALA A 182 -24.03 -14.80 5.55
C ALA A 182 -23.86 -15.88 4.48
N SER A 183 -24.93 -16.61 4.11
CA SER A 183 -24.84 -17.63 3.06
C SER A 183 -24.63 -17.03 1.65
N THR A 184 -25.11 -15.82 1.39
CA THR A 184 -24.88 -15.10 0.13
C THR A 184 -23.42 -14.60 0.04
N LEU A 185 -22.86 -14.18 1.17
CA LEU A 185 -21.46 -13.76 1.30
C LEU A 185 -20.48 -14.91 1.05
N GLU A 186 -20.71 -16.06 1.67
CA GLU A 186 -19.92 -17.29 1.49
C GLU A 186 -19.99 -17.80 0.04
N ALA A 187 -21.17 -17.74 -0.57
CA ALA A 187 -21.37 -18.10 -1.97
C ALA A 187 -20.65 -17.14 -2.95
N ALA A 188 -20.52 -15.85 -2.63
CA ALA A 188 -19.89 -14.88 -3.51
C ALA A 188 -18.41 -15.19 -3.77
N VAL A 189 -17.68 -15.64 -2.75
CA VAL A 189 -16.28 -16.08 -2.85
C VAL A 189 -16.17 -17.43 -3.54
N THR A 190 -16.93 -18.42 -3.09
CA THR A 190 -16.77 -19.81 -3.54
C THR A 190 -17.29 -20.07 -4.96
N VAL A 191 -18.31 -19.33 -5.42
CA VAL A 191 -19.02 -19.60 -6.69
C VAL A 191 -18.73 -18.51 -7.74
N GLU A 192 -17.44 -18.28 -8.00
CA GLU A 192 -16.86 -17.54 -9.14
C GLU A 192 -17.06 -16.02 -9.22
N SER A 193 -17.86 -15.37 -8.34
CA SER A 193 -18.15 -13.93 -8.49
C SER A 193 -17.14 -12.97 -7.84
N LEU A 194 -16.48 -13.37 -6.75
CA LEU A 194 -15.54 -12.56 -5.99
C LEU A 194 -14.20 -13.30 -5.84
N ARG A 195 -13.20 -12.87 -6.62
CA ARG A 195 -11.79 -13.23 -6.45
C ARG A 195 -11.07 -11.99 -5.92
N ALA A 196 -11.08 -11.81 -4.59
CA ALA A 196 -10.32 -10.73 -3.97
C ALA A 196 -8.86 -11.19 -3.81
N LEU A 197 -7.94 -10.45 -4.44
CA LEU A 197 -6.50 -10.62 -4.34
C LEU A 197 -5.94 -9.59 -3.35
N PHE A 198 -5.15 -10.07 -2.41
CA PHE A 198 -4.30 -9.29 -1.51
C PHE A 198 -2.87 -9.39 -2.02
N VAL A 199 -2.33 -8.33 -2.60
CA VAL A 199 -0.93 -8.31 -3.06
C VAL A 199 -0.11 -7.46 -2.10
N PHE A 200 0.91 -8.07 -1.52
CA PHE A 200 1.84 -7.45 -0.58
C PHE A 200 2.97 -6.79 -1.35
N LEU A 201 2.93 -5.45 -1.41
CA LEU A 201 3.92 -4.60 -2.07
C LEU A 201 5.00 -4.15 -1.10
N ASP A 202 6.21 -3.97 -1.65
CA ASP A 202 7.43 -3.61 -0.94
C ASP A 202 7.88 -4.65 0.12
N LEU A 203 7.23 -5.83 0.21
CA LEU A 203 7.52 -6.90 1.17
C LEU A 203 9.00 -7.29 1.15
N ASP A 204 9.73 -6.96 2.21
CA ASP A 204 11.20 -7.14 2.25
C ASP A 204 11.65 -8.48 2.86
N GLU A 205 10.75 -9.17 3.57
CA GLU A 205 11.01 -10.45 4.22
C GLU A 205 10.08 -11.54 3.65
N PRO A 206 10.60 -12.52 2.88
CA PRO A 206 9.77 -13.46 2.13
C PRO A 206 8.77 -14.28 2.94
N THR A 207 9.04 -14.60 4.21
CA THR A 207 8.09 -15.37 5.05
C THR A 207 6.90 -14.54 5.52
N GLY A 208 6.95 -13.21 5.39
CA GLY A 208 5.90 -12.31 5.86
C GLY A 208 5.72 -12.40 7.38
N ALA A 209 6.82 -12.47 8.13
CA ALA A 209 6.81 -12.61 9.59
C ALA A 209 7.10 -11.30 10.33
N ASN A 210 7.98 -10.44 9.81
CA ASN A 210 8.31 -9.14 10.38
C ASN A 210 8.64 -8.10 9.29
N ASP A 211 7.65 -7.30 8.90
CA ASP A 211 7.82 -6.20 7.95
C ASP A 211 7.16 -4.94 8.56
N PRO A 212 7.93 -3.89 8.91
CA PRO A 212 7.39 -2.70 9.59
C PRO A 212 6.61 -1.76 8.66
N SER A 213 6.64 -1.95 7.34
CA SER A 213 6.09 -1.01 6.37
C SER A 213 5.76 -1.68 5.03
N VAL A 214 4.72 -2.51 5.02
CA VAL A 214 4.23 -3.21 3.82
C VAL A 214 2.93 -2.55 3.34
N ALA A 215 2.73 -2.44 2.02
CA ALA A 215 1.48 -1.93 1.46
C ALA A 215 0.66 -3.08 0.84
N VAL A 216 -0.56 -3.31 1.32
CA VAL A 216 -1.42 -4.36 0.75
C VAL A 216 -2.39 -3.74 -0.25
N ALA A 217 -2.31 -4.16 -1.51
CA ALA A 217 -3.29 -3.81 -2.52
C ALA A 217 -4.43 -4.84 -2.55
N TRP A 218 -5.66 -4.36 -2.39
CA TRP A 218 -6.88 -5.14 -2.58
C TRP A 218 -7.39 -4.95 -4.01
N LEU A 219 -7.45 -6.04 -4.75
CA LEU A 219 -7.72 -6.07 -6.19
C LEU A 219 -8.73 -7.18 -6.52
N HIS A 220 -9.43 -7.07 -7.65
CA HIS A 220 -10.19 -8.19 -8.20
C HIS A 220 -9.33 -8.97 -9.21
N GLY A 221 -9.27 -10.29 -9.04
CA GLY A 221 -8.65 -11.21 -9.98
C GLY A 221 -9.65 -11.93 -10.88
N VAL A 222 -9.13 -12.68 -11.86
CA VAL A 222 -9.81 -13.78 -12.54
C VAL A 222 -8.86 -14.97 -12.61
N ASP A 223 -9.40 -16.19 -12.60
CA ASP A 223 -8.65 -17.42 -12.88
C ASP A 223 -7.88 -17.28 -14.22
N ALA A 224 -6.58 -17.59 -14.19
CA ALA A 224 -5.66 -17.45 -15.32
C ALA A 224 -5.45 -18.74 -16.13
N ASP A 225 -5.66 -19.92 -15.54
CA ASP A 225 -5.43 -21.21 -16.21
C ASP A 225 -6.73 -21.93 -16.62
N GLY A 226 -7.87 -21.53 -16.05
CA GLY A 226 -9.19 -22.08 -16.32
C GLY A 226 -9.55 -23.31 -15.47
N ASP A 227 -8.73 -23.67 -14.49
CA ASP A 227 -8.91 -24.79 -13.56
C ASP A 227 -9.32 -24.31 -12.16
N THR A 228 -10.57 -23.88 -12.06
CA THR A 228 -11.27 -23.54 -10.79
C THR A 228 -11.16 -24.59 -9.66
N SER A 229 -10.65 -25.81 -9.92
CA SER A 229 -10.37 -26.79 -8.86
C SER A 229 -9.12 -26.46 -8.04
N ASN A 230 -8.24 -25.59 -8.55
CA ASN A 230 -6.99 -25.19 -7.91
C ASN A 230 -7.03 -23.78 -7.26
N ASP A 231 -8.05 -22.96 -7.56
CA ASP A 231 -8.23 -21.58 -7.07
C ASP A 231 -7.87 -21.36 -5.60
N PHE A 232 -8.23 -22.30 -4.74
CA PHE A 232 -8.09 -22.20 -3.27
C PHE A 232 -7.15 -23.26 -2.67
N SER A 233 -6.27 -23.87 -3.48
CA SER A 233 -5.32 -24.91 -3.07
C SER A 233 -3.98 -24.37 -2.55
N GLY A 234 -3.66 -23.09 -2.84
CA GLY A 234 -2.33 -22.51 -2.68
C GLY A 234 -1.46 -22.56 -3.95
N THR A 235 -1.97 -23.13 -5.05
CA THR A 235 -1.28 -23.19 -6.35
C THR A 235 -2.03 -22.50 -7.49
N GLY A 236 -3.19 -21.89 -7.23
CA GLY A 236 -4.01 -21.28 -8.27
C GLY A 236 -3.41 -20.01 -8.85
N ALA A 237 -3.58 -19.83 -10.16
CA ALA A 237 -3.02 -18.72 -10.92
C ALA A 237 -4.12 -17.70 -11.28
N PHE A 238 -3.83 -16.41 -11.13
CA PHE A 238 -4.80 -15.35 -11.32
C PHE A 238 -4.21 -14.16 -12.10
N PHE A 239 -5.01 -13.58 -12.99
CA PHE A 239 -4.73 -12.27 -13.57
C PHE A 239 -5.40 -11.18 -12.73
N VAL A 240 -4.68 -10.09 -12.45
CA VAL A 240 -5.29 -8.86 -11.89
C VAL A 240 -6.16 -8.21 -12.96
N THR A 241 -7.41 -7.87 -12.63
CA THR A 241 -8.28 -7.16 -13.57
C THR A 241 -7.81 -5.72 -13.76
N ALA A 242 -7.61 -5.28 -15.01
CA ALA A 242 -7.22 -3.89 -15.32
C ALA A 242 -8.21 -2.86 -14.74
N ALA A 243 -9.49 -3.23 -14.62
CA ALA A 243 -10.49 -2.40 -13.93
C ALA A 243 -10.07 -2.07 -12.49
N SER A 244 -9.54 -3.03 -11.72
CA SER A 244 -9.10 -2.80 -10.33
C SER A 244 -7.90 -1.86 -10.20
N LEU A 245 -7.22 -1.55 -11.31
CA LEU A 245 -6.10 -0.60 -11.36
C LEU A 245 -6.55 0.82 -11.75
N ASP A 246 -7.78 1.00 -12.24
CA ASP A 246 -8.35 2.31 -12.53
C ASP A 246 -8.70 3.03 -11.21
N ALA A 247 -8.30 4.30 -11.11
CA ALA A 247 -8.69 5.18 -10.02
C ALA A 247 -10.23 5.29 -9.89
N ALA A 248 -10.99 5.12 -10.98
CA ALA A 248 -12.45 5.14 -10.97
C ALA A 248 -13.11 3.88 -10.36
N ALA A 249 -12.42 2.74 -10.36
CA ALA A 249 -12.88 1.52 -9.67
C ALA A 249 -12.21 1.32 -8.30
N ALA A 250 -11.37 2.28 -7.89
CA ALA A 250 -10.72 2.37 -6.58
C ALA A 250 -9.93 1.11 -6.18
N ARG A 251 -8.72 0.97 -6.76
CA ARG A 251 -7.61 0.25 -6.11
C ARG A 251 -7.56 0.67 -4.64
N THR A 252 -7.92 -0.25 -3.74
CA THR A 252 -7.81 0.05 -2.31
C THR A 252 -6.45 -0.41 -1.84
N THR A 253 -5.64 0.52 -1.34
CA THR A 253 -4.37 0.19 -0.69
C THR A 253 -4.50 0.39 0.79
N LEU A 254 -4.09 -0.62 1.55
CA LEU A 254 -4.03 -0.63 3.00
C LEU A 254 -2.58 -0.36 3.41
N ALA A 255 -2.36 0.75 4.11
CA ALA A 255 -1.09 0.97 4.80
C ALA A 255 -1.01 -0.06 5.92
N SER A 256 0.01 -0.93 5.89
CA SER A 256 0.04 -2.13 6.73
C SER A 256 1.40 -2.34 7.39
N SER A 257 1.41 -3.23 8.36
CA SER A 257 2.63 -3.77 8.97
C SER A 257 2.42 -5.23 9.36
N ILE A 258 3.51 -5.97 9.52
CA ILE A 258 3.53 -7.33 10.05
C ILE A 258 4.53 -7.39 11.21
N ALA A 259 4.06 -7.80 12.39
CA ALA A 259 4.90 -7.96 13.58
C ALA A 259 4.66 -9.33 14.22
N GLY A 260 5.67 -10.21 14.22
CA GLY A 260 5.57 -11.54 14.80
C GLY A 260 4.45 -12.39 14.18
N ALA A 261 4.32 -12.34 12.85
CA ALA A 261 3.27 -12.97 12.05
C ALA A 261 1.83 -12.51 12.37
N ARG A 262 1.67 -11.31 12.92
CA ARG A 262 0.39 -10.58 12.96
C ARG A 262 0.44 -9.48 11.91
N TRP A 263 -0.47 -9.53 10.94
CA TRP A 263 -0.66 -8.47 9.96
C TRP A 263 -1.80 -7.57 10.41
N GLU A 264 -1.58 -6.26 10.29
CA GLU A 264 -2.57 -5.20 10.53
C GLU A 264 -2.47 -4.19 9.39
N GLY A 265 -3.60 -3.78 8.82
CA GLY A 265 -3.68 -2.83 7.71
C GLY A 265 -4.93 -1.95 7.77
N GLU A 266 -4.78 -0.67 7.44
CA GLU A 266 -5.86 0.32 7.45
C GLU A 266 -5.90 1.11 6.14
N THR A 267 -7.10 1.54 5.74
CA THR A 267 -7.28 2.46 4.61
C THR A 267 -8.26 3.59 4.95
N THR A 268 -7.94 4.79 4.47
CA THR A 268 -8.80 5.98 4.61
C THR A 268 -9.87 6.06 3.51
N SER A 269 -9.78 5.20 2.50
CA SER A 269 -10.73 5.10 1.38
C SER A 269 -11.85 4.11 1.70
N GLU A 270 -12.90 4.08 0.87
CA GLU A 270 -13.86 2.97 0.88
C GLU A 270 -13.21 1.70 0.33
N LEU A 271 -13.21 0.61 1.11
CA LEU A 271 -12.82 -0.72 0.63
C LEU A 271 -13.99 -1.39 -0.07
N ALA A 272 -13.86 -1.65 -1.38
CA ALA A 272 -14.92 -2.30 -2.16
C ALA A 272 -14.99 -3.81 -1.92
N LEU A 273 -16.05 -4.24 -1.24
CA LEU A 273 -16.48 -5.64 -1.18
C LEU A 273 -17.48 -5.86 -2.32
N GLY A 274 -16.99 -6.21 -3.52
CA GLY A 274 -17.82 -6.30 -4.75
C GLY A 274 -19.10 -7.16 -4.63
N VAL A 275 -19.14 -8.06 -3.64
CA VAL A 275 -20.34 -8.76 -3.16
C VAL A 275 -21.42 -7.78 -2.67
N LEU A 276 -22.63 -7.90 -3.24
CA LEU A 276 -23.80 -7.08 -2.89
C LEU A 276 -23.63 -5.55 -3.08
N GLY A 277 -22.54 -5.10 -3.70
CA GLY A 277 -22.23 -3.68 -3.85
C GLY A 277 -21.80 -2.99 -2.55
N LEU A 278 -21.35 -3.76 -1.55
CA LEU A 278 -20.92 -3.25 -0.26
C LEU A 278 -19.57 -2.54 -0.38
N ARG A 279 -19.39 -1.49 0.40
CA ARG A 279 -18.08 -0.89 0.65
C ARG A 279 -17.94 -0.57 2.13
N LEU A 280 -16.73 -0.70 2.64
CA LEU A 280 -16.42 -0.39 4.03
C LEU A 280 -15.68 0.94 4.10
N ALA A 281 -16.27 1.95 4.74
CA ALA A 281 -15.58 3.17 5.11
C ALA A 281 -14.73 2.91 6.38
N ARG A 282 -13.59 3.61 6.49
CA ARG A 282 -12.59 3.42 7.58
C ARG A 282 -12.19 1.94 7.74
N ALA A 283 -11.97 1.24 6.63
CA ALA A 283 -11.77 -0.20 6.65
C ALA A 283 -10.42 -0.58 7.29
N ARG A 284 -10.47 -1.51 8.23
CA ARG A 284 -9.33 -2.09 8.94
C ARG A 284 -9.33 -3.60 8.75
N ALA A 285 -8.20 -4.16 8.39
CA ALA A 285 -8.00 -5.58 8.27
C ALA A 285 -6.88 -6.04 9.20
N LEU A 286 -7.09 -7.17 9.84
CA LEU A 286 -6.09 -7.84 10.67
C LEU A 286 -6.08 -9.33 10.33
N GLY A 287 -5.00 -10.02 10.68
CA GLY A 287 -4.93 -11.46 10.53
C GLY A 287 -3.60 -12.04 10.99
N ARG A 288 -3.53 -13.36 11.00
CA ARG A 288 -2.32 -14.12 11.31
C ARG A 288 -1.69 -14.59 10.00
N THR A 289 -0.50 -14.10 9.66
CA THR A 289 0.23 -14.64 8.50
C THR A 289 0.81 -16.01 8.84
N THR A 290 0.91 -16.88 7.84
CA THR A 290 1.64 -18.14 7.92
C THR A 290 2.56 -18.30 6.72
N SER A 291 3.70 -18.94 6.95
CA SER A 291 4.73 -19.18 5.94
C SER A 291 4.86 -20.66 5.61
N GLU A 292 5.00 -21.01 4.34
CA GLU A 292 5.34 -22.36 3.89
C GLU A 292 6.53 -22.28 2.91
N ALA A 293 7.44 -23.26 3.00
CA ALA A 293 8.63 -23.36 2.13
C ALA A 293 9.51 -22.08 2.05
N GLY A 294 9.48 -21.24 3.08
CA GLY A 294 10.25 -19.98 3.14
C GLY A 294 9.53 -18.76 2.57
N ALA A 295 8.25 -18.86 2.19
CA ALA A 295 7.46 -17.77 1.64
C ALA A 295 6.12 -17.58 2.38
N LEU A 296 5.57 -16.36 2.36
CA LEU A 296 4.21 -16.06 2.80
C LEU A 296 3.21 -16.96 2.06
N HIS A 297 2.40 -17.70 2.82
CA HIS A 297 1.51 -18.73 2.30
C HIS A 297 0.03 -18.45 2.55
N ALA A 298 -0.35 -17.89 3.70
CA ALA A 298 -1.75 -17.60 3.99
C ALA A 298 -1.93 -16.47 5.02
N ILE A 299 -3.15 -15.92 5.03
CA ILE A 299 -3.73 -15.24 6.20
C ILE A 299 -4.77 -16.20 6.80
N GLU A 300 -4.49 -16.64 8.01
CA GLU A 300 -5.44 -17.35 8.88
C GLU A 300 -6.02 -16.38 9.92
N GLU A 301 -7.19 -16.74 10.48
CA GLU A 301 -7.87 -15.91 11.50
C GLU A 301 -8.04 -14.43 11.07
N GLY A 302 -8.20 -14.20 9.76
CA GLY A 302 -8.34 -12.87 9.19
C GLY A 302 -9.66 -12.25 9.61
N ARG A 303 -9.64 -10.95 9.93
CA ARG A 303 -10.84 -10.16 10.18
C ARG A 303 -10.75 -8.84 9.44
N LEU A 304 -11.83 -8.51 8.77
CA LEU A 304 -12.07 -7.23 8.13
C LEU A 304 -13.19 -6.50 8.86
N CYS A 305 -12.93 -5.28 9.30
CA CYS A 305 -13.85 -4.40 10.00
C CYS A 305 -13.99 -3.07 9.26
N GLY A 306 -15.11 -2.40 9.46
CA GLY A 306 -15.35 -1.04 8.98
C GLY A 306 -16.82 -0.67 9.05
N ALA A 307 -17.16 0.52 8.55
CA ALA A 307 -18.52 1.00 8.52
C ALA A 307 -19.20 0.68 7.18
N VAL A 308 -20.45 0.18 7.21
CA VAL A 308 -21.33 0.13 6.03
C VAL A 308 -22.23 1.37 6.05
N PRO A 309 -22.04 2.36 5.14
CA PRO A 309 -22.85 3.57 5.11
C PRO A 309 -24.32 3.27 4.81
N LEU A 310 -25.24 4.02 5.42
CA LEU A 310 -26.69 3.82 5.28
C LEU A 310 -27.18 3.87 3.82
N SER A 311 -26.54 4.73 3.01
CA SER A 311 -26.82 4.87 1.58
C SER A 311 -26.64 3.54 0.81
N GLN A 312 -25.70 2.69 1.23
CA GLN A 312 -25.30 1.44 0.59
C GLN A 312 -26.15 0.22 0.98
N LEU A 313 -27.09 0.35 1.91
CA LEU A 313 -28.01 -0.73 2.31
C LEU A 313 -29.08 -0.98 1.25
N ALA A 314 -28.65 -1.41 0.07
CA ALA A 314 -29.44 -1.72 -1.11
C ALA A 314 -29.39 -3.23 -1.37
N LEU A 315 -30.03 -4.01 -0.51
CA LEU A 315 -30.14 -5.48 -0.62
C LEU A 315 -30.95 -5.97 -1.84
N SER A 316 -31.26 -5.09 -2.79
CA SER A 316 -32.14 -5.31 -3.94
C SER A 316 -31.59 -6.26 -5.01
N THR A 317 -30.32 -6.66 -4.92
CA THR A 317 -29.68 -7.60 -5.86
C THR A 317 -30.02 -9.07 -5.58
N TRP A 318 -30.43 -9.40 -4.35
CA TRP A 318 -30.66 -10.77 -3.87
C TRP A 318 -31.98 -10.96 -3.13
N VAL A 319 -32.69 -9.85 -2.83
CA VAL A 319 -34.03 -9.84 -2.24
C VAL A 319 -35.07 -9.38 -3.27
N THR A 320 -36.10 -10.20 -3.51
CA THR A 320 -37.25 -9.90 -4.37
C THR A 320 -38.59 -10.06 -3.63
N ASP A 321 -39.69 -9.69 -4.28
CA ASP A 321 -41.06 -9.94 -3.82
C ASP A 321 -41.38 -9.45 -2.39
N LEU A 322 -40.80 -8.31 -2.02
CA LEU A 322 -41.02 -7.66 -0.72
C LEU A 322 -42.51 -7.29 -0.54
N THR A 323 -43.07 -7.77 0.57
CA THR A 323 -44.40 -7.42 1.05
C THR A 323 -44.37 -7.18 2.56
N THR A 324 -45.10 -6.15 2.99
CA THR A 324 -45.17 -5.63 4.37
C THR A 324 -46.62 -5.31 4.72
N ASP A 325 -46.90 -5.08 6.00
CA ASP A 325 -48.18 -4.50 6.41
C ASP A 325 -48.29 -3.03 5.91
N PRO A 326 -49.50 -2.44 5.79
CA PRO A 326 -49.66 -1.05 5.38
C PRO A 326 -48.88 -0.08 6.28
N PRO A 327 -48.33 1.03 5.74
CA PRO A 327 -47.48 1.94 6.50
C PRO A 327 -48.27 2.71 7.57
N CYS A 328 -47.68 2.94 8.74
CA CYS A 328 -48.36 3.63 9.86
C CYS A 328 -48.71 5.11 9.58
N ASP A 329 -48.03 5.76 8.64
CA ASP A 329 -48.33 7.15 8.21
C ASP A 329 -49.41 7.22 7.10
N GLY A 330 -49.86 6.08 6.56
CA GLY A 330 -50.80 6.00 5.43
C GLY A 330 -50.24 6.41 4.06
N GLY A 331 -48.92 6.54 3.91
CA GLY A 331 -48.23 6.98 2.70
C GLY A 331 -47.91 5.86 1.68
N GLU A 332 -46.76 5.98 0.99
CA GLU A 332 -46.26 4.96 0.03
C GLU A 332 -46.00 3.60 0.72
N PRO A 333 -46.00 2.46 0.00
CA PRO A 333 -45.62 1.17 0.57
C PRO A 333 -44.22 1.21 1.22
N PRO A 334 -44.00 0.57 2.39
CA PRO A 334 -42.68 0.46 3.01
C PRO A 334 -41.69 -0.29 2.12
N THR A 335 -40.48 0.26 1.99
CA THR A 335 -39.32 -0.41 1.38
C THR A 335 -38.62 -1.32 2.38
N LEU A 336 -37.71 -2.19 1.93
CA LEU A 336 -36.92 -3.04 2.84
C LEU A 336 -36.07 -2.18 3.80
N ARG A 337 -35.56 -1.04 3.31
CA ARG A 337 -34.80 -0.09 4.10
C ARG A 337 -35.67 0.56 5.19
N ASP A 338 -36.94 0.89 4.90
CA ASP A 338 -37.87 1.36 5.94
C ASP A 338 -38.02 0.32 7.07
N VAL A 339 -38.16 -0.97 6.74
CA VAL A 339 -38.32 -2.04 7.76
C VAL A 339 -37.03 -2.28 8.54
N MET A 340 -35.85 -2.17 7.89
CA MET A 340 -34.56 -2.30 8.58
C MET A 340 -34.33 -1.16 9.60
N LEU A 341 -34.62 0.09 9.21
CA LEU A 341 -34.40 1.27 10.05
C LEU A 341 -35.49 1.46 11.12
N ALA A 342 -36.77 1.24 10.78
CA ALA A 342 -37.91 1.45 11.69
C ALA A 342 -38.34 0.19 12.45
N GLY A 343 -37.77 -0.97 12.13
CA GLY A 343 -38.19 -2.27 12.65
C GLY A 343 -39.50 -2.76 12.03
N GLY A 344 -39.86 -4.02 12.26
CA GLY A 344 -41.12 -4.62 11.79
C GLY A 344 -40.99 -6.02 11.22
N VAL A 345 -41.90 -6.39 10.31
CA VAL A 345 -41.95 -7.74 9.71
C VAL A 345 -42.11 -7.62 8.20
N ALA A 346 -41.17 -8.22 7.47
CA ALA A 346 -41.22 -8.31 6.02
C ALA A 346 -41.35 -9.76 5.55
N ARG A 347 -42.09 -9.96 4.46
CA ARG A 347 -42.20 -11.22 3.72
C ARG A 347 -41.58 -10.99 2.36
N LEU A 348 -40.61 -11.79 1.98
CA LEU A 348 -39.76 -11.54 0.83
C LEU A 348 -39.16 -12.85 0.32
N VAL A 349 -38.60 -12.84 -0.87
CA VAL A 349 -37.90 -13.97 -1.47
C VAL A 349 -36.41 -13.67 -1.47
N VAL A 350 -35.62 -14.57 -0.86
CA VAL A 350 -34.17 -14.50 -0.82
C VAL A 350 -33.60 -15.64 -1.64
N ASN A 351 -32.82 -15.35 -2.69
CA ASN A 351 -32.22 -16.37 -3.56
C ASN A 351 -33.24 -17.44 -4.00
N GLY A 352 -34.47 -17.03 -4.33
CA GLY A 352 -35.59 -17.90 -4.72
C GLY A 352 -36.36 -18.58 -3.57
N THR A 353 -35.95 -18.41 -2.31
CA THR A 353 -36.59 -18.99 -1.12
C THR A 353 -37.46 -17.97 -0.39
N PRO A 354 -38.77 -18.23 -0.13
CA PRO A 354 -39.60 -17.35 0.68
C PRO A 354 -39.17 -17.31 2.15
N VAL A 355 -38.93 -16.11 2.68
CA VAL A 355 -38.50 -15.83 4.06
C VAL A 355 -39.48 -14.84 4.72
N VAL A 356 -39.69 -15.01 6.03
CA VAL A 356 -40.38 -14.03 6.88
C VAL A 356 -39.35 -13.47 7.85
N ALA A 357 -38.84 -12.28 7.56
CA ALA A 357 -37.82 -11.61 8.35
C ALA A 357 -38.46 -10.67 9.38
N ARG A 358 -37.83 -10.58 10.55
CA ARG A 358 -38.15 -9.59 11.60
C ARG A 358 -36.95 -8.66 11.77
N PHE A 359 -37.22 -7.40 12.04
CA PHE A 359 -36.21 -6.38 12.23
C PHE A 359 -36.56 -5.58 13.48
N ASP A 360 -35.55 -5.25 14.28
CA ASP A 360 -35.75 -4.57 15.55
C ASP A 360 -35.63 -3.03 15.44
N GLY A 361 -35.19 -2.50 14.29
CA GLY A 361 -35.02 -1.06 14.06
C GLY A 361 -33.77 -0.53 14.74
N VAL A 362 -32.60 -0.90 14.20
CA VAL A 362 -31.29 -0.54 14.78
C VAL A 362 -30.84 0.80 14.18
N ALA A 363 -30.45 1.77 15.01
CA ALA A 363 -29.84 3.01 14.54
C ALA A 363 -28.37 2.78 14.14
N PRO A 364 -27.77 3.60 13.25
CA PRO A 364 -26.32 3.59 13.05
C PRO A 364 -25.61 3.84 14.38
N ASP A 365 -24.42 3.27 14.50
CA ASP A 365 -23.60 3.27 15.71
C ASP A 365 -22.22 3.91 15.50
N LEU A 366 -21.87 4.26 14.26
CA LEU A 366 -20.56 4.82 13.93
C LEU A 366 -20.66 6.15 13.19
N ASP A 367 -20.20 7.20 13.88
CA ASP A 367 -20.07 8.59 13.41
C ASP A 367 -18.98 8.70 12.34
N LEU A 368 -19.39 8.93 11.08
CA LEU A 368 -18.50 8.90 9.92
C LEU A 368 -17.97 10.26 9.46
N ASP A 369 -18.70 11.35 9.68
CA ASP A 369 -18.29 12.70 9.27
C ASP A 369 -17.84 13.61 10.45
N GLY A 370 -18.07 13.18 11.68
CA GLY A 370 -17.64 13.84 12.92
C GLY A 370 -18.66 14.83 13.50
N ASP A 371 -19.92 14.80 13.05
CA ASP A 371 -21.00 15.68 13.54
C ASP A 371 -21.85 15.06 14.68
N GLY A 372 -21.78 13.74 14.83
CA GLY A 372 -22.43 12.92 15.86
C GLY A 372 -23.46 11.95 15.28
N LEU A 373 -23.92 10.98 16.09
CA LEU A 373 -24.77 9.90 15.58
C LEU A 373 -26.14 10.36 15.05
N GLU A 374 -26.42 9.96 13.81
CA GLU A 374 -27.74 10.04 13.19
C GLU A 374 -28.84 9.33 13.99
N ARG A 375 -30.06 9.87 13.93
CA ARG A 375 -31.26 9.24 14.52
C ARG A 375 -32.51 9.43 13.67
N PHE A 376 -33.40 8.44 13.71
CA PHE A 376 -34.63 8.43 12.91
C PHE A 376 -35.87 8.81 13.72
N VAL A 377 -36.79 9.54 13.09
CA VAL A 377 -38.13 9.78 13.62
C VAL A 377 -39.10 8.81 12.97
N VAL A 378 -39.40 7.75 13.71
CA VAL A 378 -40.32 6.68 13.31
C VAL A 378 -41.75 7.01 13.71
N VAL A 379 -42.70 6.71 12.82
CA VAL A 379 -44.13 6.62 13.14
C VAL A 379 -44.51 5.15 13.21
N ASP A 380 -45.00 4.72 14.37
CA ASP A 380 -45.39 3.35 14.67
C ASP A 380 -46.88 3.23 15.03
N GLY A 381 -47.37 2.00 15.20
CA GLY A 381 -48.76 1.73 15.52
C GLY A 381 -49.14 0.25 15.48
N ALA A 382 -50.27 -0.09 16.09
CA ALA A 382 -50.76 -1.46 16.13
C ALA A 382 -51.43 -1.85 14.80
N GLY A 383 -50.90 -2.87 14.12
CA GLY A 383 -51.47 -3.40 12.87
C GLY A 383 -51.07 -2.64 11.61
N CYS A 384 -49.97 -1.88 11.67
CA CYS A 384 -49.32 -1.22 10.55
C CYS A 384 -47.80 -1.42 10.65
N GLN A 385 -47.09 -1.23 9.54
CA GLN A 385 -45.64 -1.28 9.46
C GLN A 385 -45.05 0.07 9.88
N PRO A 386 -44.17 0.13 10.89
CA PRO A 386 -43.41 1.33 11.24
C PRO A 386 -42.64 1.89 10.04
N VAL A 387 -42.54 3.23 9.96
CA VAL A 387 -41.86 3.93 8.86
C VAL A 387 -41.08 5.14 9.37
N VAL A 388 -39.92 5.40 8.75
CA VAL A 388 -39.15 6.63 8.99
C VAL A 388 -39.84 7.80 8.30
N THR A 389 -40.11 8.87 9.05
CA THR A 389 -40.77 10.09 8.55
C THR A 389 -39.86 11.29 8.48
N ALA A 390 -38.74 11.28 9.21
CA ALA A 390 -37.65 12.24 9.12
C ALA A 390 -36.37 11.65 9.70
N CYS A 391 -35.24 12.21 9.33
CA CYS A 391 -33.93 11.91 9.89
C CYS A 391 -33.41 13.16 10.61
N LEU A 392 -32.59 12.96 11.64
CA LEU A 392 -31.97 13.99 12.45
C LEU A 392 -30.47 13.72 12.51
N ASP A 393 -29.66 14.64 11.98
CA ASP A 393 -28.19 14.63 12.03
C ASP A 393 -27.68 14.73 13.48
N GLY A 394 -26.40 14.42 13.69
CA GLY A 394 -25.68 14.69 14.92
C GLY A 394 -25.60 16.17 15.26
N ASP A 395 -25.40 17.06 14.26
CA ASP A 395 -25.45 18.53 14.47
C ASP A 395 -26.85 19.05 14.87
N GLY A 396 -27.88 18.19 14.77
CA GLY A 396 -29.27 18.48 15.08
C GLY A 396 -30.10 18.96 13.88
N THR A 397 -29.53 19.01 12.68
CA THR A 397 -30.21 19.24 11.41
C THR A 397 -31.32 18.21 11.22
N ARG A 398 -32.46 18.66 10.69
CA ARG A 398 -33.64 17.82 10.46
C ARG A 398 -34.00 17.80 8.99
N VAL A 399 -34.11 16.59 8.43
CA VAL A 399 -34.59 16.38 7.05
C VAL A 399 -35.88 15.58 7.07
N GLU A 400 -36.96 16.21 6.58
CA GLU A 400 -38.29 15.63 6.52
C GLU A 400 -38.46 14.68 5.33
N GLY A 401 -39.31 13.66 5.49
CA GLY A 401 -39.72 12.73 4.45
C GLY A 401 -38.93 11.42 4.45
N ARG A 402 -39.56 10.36 3.93
CA ARG A 402 -39.06 8.97 3.96
C ARG A 402 -37.78 8.67 3.18
N ARG A 403 -37.14 9.67 2.58
CA ARG A 403 -35.89 9.52 1.81
C ARG A 403 -34.73 10.33 2.42
N CYS A 404 -34.90 10.81 3.64
CA CYS A 404 -33.90 11.61 4.35
C CYS A 404 -32.52 10.92 4.45
N PHE A 405 -32.47 9.59 4.58
CA PHE A 405 -31.24 8.77 4.52
C PHE A 405 -30.51 8.77 3.16
N THR A 406 -30.99 9.51 2.15
CA THR A 406 -30.30 9.73 0.87
C THR A 406 -29.78 11.15 0.72
N ASP A 407 -30.02 12.02 1.70
CA ASP A 407 -29.44 13.35 1.77
C ASP A 407 -27.97 13.21 2.18
N PRO A 408 -27.00 13.83 1.47
CA PRO A 408 -25.57 13.58 1.66
C PRO A 408 -24.98 14.11 2.98
N ARG A 409 -25.81 14.72 3.84
CA ARG A 409 -25.46 15.02 5.24
C ARG A 409 -25.60 13.80 6.15
N PHE A 410 -26.46 12.87 5.78
CA PHE A 410 -26.68 11.61 6.50
C PHE A 410 -25.63 10.61 5.98
N ALA A 411 -24.43 10.70 6.55
CA ALA A 411 -23.23 10.00 6.11
C ALA A 411 -22.83 8.82 7.02
N ASP A 412 -23.56 8.56 8.11
CA ASP A 412 -23.22 7.53 9.09
C ASP A 412 -23.39 6.10 8.56
N GLY A 413 -22.88 5.15 9.34
CA GLY A 413 -22.93 3.73 9.02
C GLY A 413 -23.18 2.81 10.20
N TYR A 414 -23.40 1.55 9.86
CA TYR A 414 -23.34 0.46 10.83
C TYR A 414 -21.93 -0.11 10.88
N SER A 415 -21.42 -0.34 12.09
CA SER A 415 -20.26 -1.20 12.29
C SER A 415 -20.50 -2.60 11.74
N ALA A 416 -19.50 -3.12 11.04
CA ALA A 416 -19.52 -4.43 10.42
C ALA A 416 -18.17 -5.12 10.59
N ALA A 417 -18.21 -6.42 10.87
CA ALA A 417 -17.04 -7.29 10.91
C ALA A 417 -17.29 -8.58 10.12
N PHE A 418 -16.29 -8.98 9.35
CA PHE A 418 -16.27 -10.18 8.53
C PHE A 418 -15.02 -10.97 8.85
N ASP A 419 -15.17 -12.25 9.16
CA ASP A 419 -14.02 -13.14 9.28
C ASP A 419 -13.68 -13.66 7.87
N PHE A 420 -12.40 -13.73 7.53
CA PHE A 420 -11.93 -14.15 6.23
C PHE A 420 -10.66 -15.01 6.33
N ALA A 421 -10.34 -15.72 5.26
CA ALA A 421 -9.04 -16.35 5.11
C ALA A 421 -8.56 -16.17 3.67
N ALA A 422 -7.25 -16.02 3.51
CA ALA A 422 -6.60 -15.94 2.21
C ALA A 422 -5.48 -16.98 2.12
N ILE A 423 -5.24 -17.52 0.93
CA ILE A 423 -4.21 -18.52 0.66
C ILE A 423 -3.41 -18.10 -0.58
N ARG A 424 -2.18 -18.58 -0.71
CA ARG A 424 -1.26 -18.20 -1.79
C ARG A 424 -1.89 -18.31 -3.18
N ALA A 425 -1.68 -17.26 -3.95
CA ALA A 425 -2.00 -17.15 -5.37
C ALA A 425 -0.71 -16.95 -6.16
N GLN A 426 -0.70 -17.44 -7.40
CA GLN A 426 0.29 -17.02 -8.40
C GLN A 426 -0.31 -15.87 -9.19
N LEU A 427 0.46 -14.80 -9.40
CA LEU A 427 0.08 -13.74 -10.33
C LEU A 427 0.55 -14.14 -11.73
N ALA A 428 -0.31 -13.93 -12.72
CA ALA A 428 0.00 -14.14 -14.14
C ALA A 428 0.10 -12.82 -14.92
N GLY A 429 0.11 -11.68 -14.22
CA GLY A 429 0.04 -10.34 -14.80
C GLY A 429 -1.36 -9.73 -14.78
N VAL A 430 -1.59 -8.73 -15.64
CA VAL A 430 -2.84 -7.95 -15.71
C VAL A 430 -3.68 -8.37 -16.93
N THR A 431 -4.96 -8.65 -16.72
CA THR A 431 -5.92 -8.94 -17.81
C THR A 431 -6.65 -7.68 -18.29
N GLY A 432 -6.76 -7.54 -19.62
CA GLY A 432 -7.54 -6.49 -20.28
C GLY A 432 -6.78 -5.23 -20.72
N GLY A 433 -5.45 -5.33 -20.88
CA GLY A 433 -4.60 -4.29 -21.50
C GLY A 433 -4.65 -4.28 -23.02
#